data_AF-A0A9W9PPD4-F1
#
_entry.id   AF-A0A9W9PPD4-F1
#
_cell.length_a   1.000
_cell.length_b   1.000
_cell.length_c   1.000
_cell.angle_alpha   90.00
_cell.angle_beta   90.00
_cell.angle_gamma   90.00
#
_symmetry.space_group_name_H-M   'P 1'
#
loop_
_entity.id
_entity.type
_entity.pdbx_description
1 polymer ?
#
loop_
_entity_poly.entity_id
_entity_poly.type
_entity_poly.pdbx_seq_one_letter_code
_entity_poly.pdbx_strand_id
1 'polypeptide(L)'
;MSKARKVTISKITIGIDEEIIYNHEGDEPQRKVKTLVKKTETVGVKLPQSGYLTNLGLVFPAKDLRDSEGVLPRSRTAFPMYGVSGFTTTASLYKIEYYLTVRAHLTSARDITIRQPIVVCPLDHAGCKEEMEAIEQAARDAAHVNLDNPMLPLPSIIRPSDPNALNYLGVALVGNQKKPLID
;
A
#
# COMPACT_ATOMS: atom_id res chain seq x y z
N MET A 1 21.36 -19.98 -44.18
CA MET A 1 20.58 -19.56 -43.00
C MET A 1 19.85 -20.74 -42.31
N SER A 2 20.54 -21.83 -41.94
CA SER A 2 19.89 -23.09 -41.46
C SER A 2 20.05 -23.35 -39.93
N LYS A 3 20.54 -22.37 -39.17
CA LYS A 3 20.85 -22.53 -37.72
C LYS A 3 19.88 -21.80 -36.79
N ALA A 4 18.64 -21.56 -37.19
CA ALA A 4 17.59 -21.24 -36.23
C ALA A 4 17.27 -22.52 -35.44
N ARG A 5 18.05 -22.81 -34.39
CA ARG A 5 17.76 -23.88 -33.44
C ARG A 5 16.34 -23.65 -32.94
N LYS A 6 15.45 -24.64 -33.14
CA LYS A 6 14.03 -24.53 -32.74
C LYS A 6 13.97 -24.20 -31.25
N VAL A 7 13.59 -22.96 -30.94
CA VAL A 7 13.45 -22.47 -29.57
C VAL A 7 12.28 -23.20 -28.93
N THR A 8 12.48 -23.66 -27.69
CA THR A 8 11.42 -24.30 -26.89
C THR A 8 11.14 -23.40 -25.70
N ILE A 9 9.86 -23.14 -25.45
CA ILE A 9 9.41 -22.50 -24.22
C ILE A 9 9.40 -23.58 -23.14
N SER A 10 10.35 -23.53 -22.21
CA SER A 10 10.46 -24.51 -21.13
C SER A 10 9.37 -24.29 -20.08
N LYS A 11 9.26 -23.06 -19.60
CA LYS A 11 8.31 -22.66 -18.55
C LYS A 11 8.06 -21.17 -18.62
N ILE A 12 6.91 -20.73 -18.12
CA ILE A 12 6.58 -19.32 -17.94
C ILE A 12 6.41 -19.08 -16.45
N THR A 13 7.07 -18.06 -15.94
CA THR A 13 7.00 -17.64 -14.55
C THR A 13 6.32 -16.29 -14.49
N ILE A 14 5.28 -16.17 -13.68
CA ILE A 14 4.65 -14.91 -13.33
C ILE A 14 4.85 -14.64 -11.84
N GLY A 15 5.05 -13.39 -11.48
CA GLY A 15 5.19 -13.01 -10.09
C GLY A 15 4.86 -11.55 -9.84
N ILE A 16 4.60 -11.23 -8.59
CA ILE A 16 4.45 -9.85 -8.12
C ILE A 16 5.63 -9.54 -7.21
N ASP A 17 6.36 -8.50 -7.56
CA ASP A 17 7.48 -7.99 -6.77
C ASP A 17 7.06 -6.68 -6.09
N GLU A 18 7.30 -6.61 -4.78
CA GLU A 18 7.23 -5.40 -3.97
C GLU A 18 8.62 -4.77 -3.92
N GLU A 19 8.67 -3.47 -4.15
CA GLU A 19 9.87 -2.68 -4.10
C GLU A 19 9.68 -1.52 -3.15
N ILE A 20 10.47 -1.52 -2.07
CA ILE A 20 10.49 -0.45 -1.08
C ILE A 20 11.78 0.33 -1.28
N ILE A 21 11.66 1.61 -1.60
CA ILE A 21 12.77 2.54 -1.74
C ILE A 21 12.72 3.47 -0.52
N TYR A 22 13.72 3.39 0.33
CA TYR A 22 13.92 4.32 1.43
C TYR A 22 14.83 5.45 0.97
N ASN A 23 14.39 6.68 1.15
CA ASN A 23 15.15 7.88 0.83
C ASN A 23 15.49 8.58 2.13
N HIS A 24 16.65 8.26 2.68
CA HIS A 24 17.16 8.91 3.87
C HIS A 24 17.70 10.29 3.47
N GLU A 25 17.25 11.36 4.12
CA GLU A 25 17.72 12.71 3.79
C GLU A 25 19.25 12.80 3.96
N GLY A 26 19.97 12.94 2.84
CA GLY A 26 21.43 13.09 2.82
C GLY A 26 22.25 11.84 2.50
N ASP A 27 21.63 10.65 2.42
CA ASP A 27 22.29 9.37 2.08
C ASP A 27 21.79 8.79 0.75
N GLU A 28 22.50 7.80 0.19
CA GLU A 28 22.03 7.08 -1.00
C GLU A 28 20.74 6.28 -0.70
N PRO A 29 19.75 6.30 -1.63
CA PRO A 29 18.49 5.61 -1.43
C PRO A 29 18.68 4.10 -1.34
N GLN A 30 18.09 3.47 -0.33
CA GLN A 30 18.11 2.02 -0.15
C GLN A 30 16.91 1.36 -0.82
N ARG A 31 17.18 0.45 -1.76
CA ARG A 31 16.15 -0.32 -2.47
C ARG A 31 16.09 -1.75 -1.92
N LYS A 32 14.93 -2.14 -1.39
CA LYS A 32 14.63 -3.51 -0.97
C LYS A 32 13.56 -4.10 -1.89
N VAL A 33 13.89 -5.20 -2.56
CA VAL A 33 12.96 -5.92 -3.44
C VAL A 33 12.56 -7.24 -2.78
N LYS A 34 11.26 -7.51 -2.75
CA LYS A 34 10.67 -8.71 -2.18
C LYS A 34 9.65 -9.29 -3.16
N THR A 35 9.84 -10.54 -3.59
CA THR A 35 8.82 -11.25 -4.36
C THR A 35 7.70 -11.70 -3.43
N LEU A 36 6.48 -11.18 -3.63
CA LEU A 36 5.32 -11.49 -2.80
C LEU A 36 4.71 -12.85 -3.15
N VAL A 37 4.54 -13.09 -4.44
CA VAL A 37 3.98 -14.34 -4.95
C VAL A 37 4.61 -14.64 -6.30
N LYS A 38 4.82 -15.93 -6.56
CA LYS A 38 5.40 -16.42 -7.80
C LYS A 38 4.73 -17.72 -8.18
N LYS A 39 4.30 -17.82 -9.44
CA LYS A 39 3.75 -19.03 -10.03
C LYS A 39 4.57 -19.38 -11.26
N THR A 40 4.96 -20.65 -11.38
CA THR A 40 5.69 -21.16 -12.54
C THR A 40 4.85 -22.24 -13.20
N GLU A 41 4.60 -22.09 -14.50
CA GLU A 41 3.87 -23.04 -15.32
C GLU A 41 4.85 -23.67 -16.31
N THR A 42 4.97 -25.00 -16.26
CA THR A 42 5.80 -25.77 -17.20
C THR A 42 5.04 -25.93 -18.51
N VAL A 43 5.64 -25.47 -19.60
CA VAL A 43 5.02 -25.45 -20.92
C VAL A 43 5.61 -26.56 -21.80
N GLY A 44 6.93 -26.59 -21.96
CA GLY A 44 7.63 -27.63 -22.72
C GLY A 44 7.35 -27.64 -24.23
N VAL A 45 6.87 -26.53 -24.81
CA VAL A 45 6.42 -26.46 -26.21
C VAL A 45 7.45 -25.80 -27.12
N LYS A 46 7.72 -26.40 -28.29
CA LYS A 46 8.54 -25.78 -29.35
C LYS A 46 7.78 -24.59 -29.93
N LEU A 47 8.43 -23.43 -30.01
CA LEU A 47 7.82 -22.18 -30.48
C LEU A 47 7.26 -22.35 -31.90
N PRO A 48 5.93 -22.29 -32.10
CA PRO A 48 5.32 -22.39 -33.43
C PRO A 48 5.55 -21.12 -34.26
N GLN A 49 5.43 -21.22 -35.58
CA GLN A 49 5.49 -20.03 -36.47
C GLN A 49 4.33 -19.04 -36.20
N SER A 50 3.17 -19.54 -35.76
CA SER A 50 2.01 -18.72 -35.37
C SER A 50 2.17 -18.03 -34.00
N GLY A 51 3.27 -18.28 -33.29
CA GLY A 51 3.42 -17.88 -31.89
C GLY A 51 2.76 -18.85 -30.91
N TYR A 52 2.93 -18.56 -29.62
CA TYR A 52 2.37 -19.31 -28.51
C TYR A 52 1.54 -18.38 -27.63
N LEU A 53 0.33 -18.80 -27.26
CA LEU A 53 -0.59 -18.06 -26.42
C LEU A 53 -1.08 -18.98 -25.29
N THR A 54 -1.08 -18.48 -24.06
CA THR A 54 -1.64 -19.15 -22.89
C THR A 54 -2.19 -18.11 -21.91
N ASN A 55 -3.16 -18.51 -21.10
CA ASN A 55 -3.75 -17.68 -20.05
C ASN A 55 -3.19 -18.11 -18.69
N LEU A 56 -2.57 -17.17 -17.97
CA LEU A 56 -2.03 -17.44 -16.65
C LEU A 56 -2.72 -16.56 -15.61
N GLY A 57 -3.21 -17.19 -14.55
CA GLY A 57 -3.81 -16.49 -13.40
C GLY A 57 -2.84 -16.43 -12.21
N LEU A 58 -2.75 -15.25 -11.59
CA LEU A 58 -2.04 -14.98 -10.35
C LEU A 58 -2.96 -14.18 -9.42
N VAL A 59 -3.13 -14.66 -8.19
CA VAL A 59 -3.93 -13.96 -7.18
C VAL A 59 -2.97 -13.13 -6.31
N PHE A 60 -3.28 -11.85 -6.12
CA PHE A 60 -2.53 -11.01 -5.20
C PHE A 60 -2.72 -11.53 -3.77
N PRO A 61 -1.64 -11.72 -2.98
CA PRO A 61 -1.77 -12.29 -1.66
C PRO A 61 -2.60 -11.39 -0.75
N ALA A 62 -3.66 -11.94 -0.16
CA ALA A 62 -4.40 -11.30 0.91
C ALA A 62 -3.79 -11.72 2.26
N LYS A 63 -3.67 -10.77 3.19
CA LYS A 63 -3.28 -11.10 4.56
C LYS A 63 -4.53 -11.51 5.33
N ASP A 64 -4.51 -12.68 5.98
CA ASP A 64 -5.55 -13.01 6.94
C ASP A 64 -5.41 -12.05 8.13
N LEU A 65 -6.51 -11.36 8.44
CA LEU A 65 -6.58 -10.38 9.52
C LEU A 65 -6.78 -11.04 10.89
N ARG A 66 -7.10 -12.33 10.92
CA ARG A 66 -7.31 -13.06 12.15
C ARG A 66 -6.00 -13.16 12.94
N ASP A 67 -6.10 -12.99 14.25
CA ASP A 67 -4.99 -13.27 15.16
C ASP A 67 -4.76 -14.78 15.33
N SER A 68 -3.80 -15.16 16.18
CA SER A 68 -3.46 -16.57 16.44
C SER A 68 -4.62 -17.40 17.03
N GLU A 69 -5.62 -16.74 17.61
CA GLU A 69 -6.83 -17.36 18.16
C GLU A 69 -7.99 -17.37 17.15
N GLY A 70 -7.74 -16.91 15.92
CA GLY A 70 -8.75 -16.87 14.85
C GLY A 70 -9.72 -15.69 14.96
N VAL A 71 -9.48 -14.73 15.87
CA VAL A 71 -10.36 -13.58 16.12
C VAL A 71 -10.05 -12.46 15.15
N LEU A 72 -11.09 -11.93 14.51
CA LEU A 72 -10.97 -10.77 13.63
C LEU A 72 -11.02 -9.48 14.49
N PRO A 73 -10.00 -8.62 14.45
CA PRO A 73 -10.00 -7.40 15.25
C PRO A 73 -11.18 -6.50 14.88
N ARG A 74 -11.78 -5.85 15.89
CA ARG A 74 -12.90 -4.93 15.70
C ARG A 74 -12.52 -3.81 14.72
N SER A 75 -13.38 -3.60 13.73
CA SER A 75 -13.26 -2.53 12.75
C SER A 75 -13.25 -1.16 13.42
N ARG A 76 -12.31 -0.29 13.05
CA ARG A 76 -12.36 1.13 13.38
C ARG A 76 -13.02 1.88 12.22
N THR A 77 -13.95 2.77 12.53
CA THR A 77 -14.54 3.69 11.56
C THR A 77 -13.40 4.44 10.84
N ALA A 78 -13.48 4.56 9.50
CA ALA A 78 -12.48 5.15 8.61
C ALA A 78 -11.23 4.31 8.26
N PHE A 79 -11.10 3.07 8.72
CA PHE A 79 -10.00 2.17 8.29
C PHE A 79 -10.54 1.02 7.42
N PRO A 80 -9.88 0.69 6.29
CA PRO A 80 -10.28 -0.43 5.44
C PRO A 80 -10.40 -1.74 6.22
N MET A 81 -11.51 -2.47 6.01
CA MET A 81 -11.88 -3.72 6.70
C MET A 81 -11.01 -4.93 6.35
N TYR A 82 -10.08 -4.78 5.42
CA TYR A 82 -9.26 -5.85 4.89
C TYR A 82 -7.81 -5.52 5.14
N GLY A 83 -7.08 -6.51 5.65
CA GLY A 83 -5.66 -6.42 5.93
C GLY A 83 -4.96 -6.31 4.60
N VAL A 84 -4.66 -5.07 4.22
CA VAL A 84 -3.93 -4.82 2.99
C VAL A 84 -2.56 -5.45 3.17
N SER A 85 -2.25 -6.46 2.36
CA SER A 85 -0.90 -7.03 2.31
C SER A 85 0.13 -6.00 1.82
N GLY A 86 -0.31 -4.91 1.21
CA GLY A 86 0.54 -3.89 0.61
C GLY A 86 -0.26 -2.78 -0.07
N PHE A 87 0.30 -1.57 -0.17
CA PHE A 87 -0.31 -0.44 -0.87
C PHE A 87 0.77 0.34 -1.62
N THR A 88 0.45 0.82 -2.82
CA THR A 88 1.35 1.68 -3.60
C THR A 88 1.40 3.06 -2.96
N THR A 89 2.59 3.58 -2.71
CA THR A 89 2.76 4.94 -2.18
C THR A 89 3.99 5.63 -2.73
N THR A 90 3.90 6.95 -2.88
CA THR A 90 5.01 7.83 -3.22
C THR A 90 5.07 8.93 -2.19
N ALA A 91 6.03 8.85 -1.27
CA ALA A 91 6.32 9.88 -0.29
C ALA A 91 7.80 10.27 -0.36
N SER A 92 8.18 11.39 0.25
CA SER A 92 9.55 11.91 0.20
C SER A 92 10.57 10.98 0.85
N LEU A 93 10.20 10.33 1.97
CA LEU A 93 11.09 9.48 2.78
C LEU A 93 11.05 8.00 2.39
N TYR A 94 9.95 7.53 1.82
CA TYR A 94 9.84 6.16 1.35
C TYR A 94 8.83 6.02 0.21
N LYS A 95 9.09 5.10 -0.70
CA LYS A 95 8.24 4.77 -1.84
C LYS A 95 8.01 3.26 -1.87
N ILE A 96 6.78 2.83 -2.08
CA ILE A 96 6.41 1.42 -2.23
C ILE A 96 5.79 1.24 -3.61
N GLU A 97 6.45 0.43 -4.45
CA GLU A 97 6.02 0.12 -5.80
C GLU A 97 5.80 -1.38 -5.98
N TYR A 98 4.82 -1.74 -6.81
CA TYR A 98 4.55 -3.13 -7.16
C TYR A 98 4.75 -3.34 -8.65
N TYR A 99 5.29 -4.50 -9.00
CA TYR A 99 5.55 -4.86 -10.38
C TYR A 99 5.06 -6.26 -10.68
N LEU A 100 4.31 -6.40 -11.77
CA LEU A 100 4.02 -7.69 -12.39
C LEU A 100 5.20 -8.09 -13.27
N THR A 101 5.87 -9.18 -12.89
CA THR A 101 7.00 -9.73 -13.64
C THR A 101 6.55 -10.98 -14.38
N VAL A 102 6.69 -10.99 -15.71
CA VAL A 102 6.43 -12.15 -16.58
C VAL A 102 7.74 -12.57 -17.22
N ARG A 103 8.19 -13.79 -16.95
CA ARG A 103 9.43 -14.37 -17.49
C ARG A 103 9.16 -15.66 -18.24
N ALA A 104 9.41 -15.66 -19.54
CA ALA A 104 9.42 -16.86 -20.37
C ALA A 104 10.84 -17.44 -20.44
N HIS A 105 11.00 -18.68 -20.00
CA HIS A 105 12.27 -19.40 -20.03
C HIS A 105 12.41 -20.15 -21.34
N LEU A 106 13.43 -19.81 -22.12
CA LEU A 106 13.61 -20.33 -23.48
C LEU A 106 14.85 -21.21 -23.57
N THR A 107 14.75 -22.31 -24.33
CA THR A 107 15.92 -23.14 -24.63
C THR A 107 16.62 -22.64 -25.89
N SER A 108 17.94 -22.57 -25.88
CA SER A 108 18.75 -22.10 -27.02
C SER A 108 18.49 -20.63 -27.44
N ALA A 109 17.86 -19.85 -26.57
CA ALA A 109 17.65 -18.40 -26.72
C ALA A 109 17.70 -17.74 -25.34
N ARG A 110 17.85 -16.41 -25.31
CA ARG A 110 17.80 -15.64 -24.06
C ARG A 110 16.34 -15.60 -23.56
N ASP A 111 16.17 -15.76 -22.25
CA ASP A 111 14.86 -15.59 -21.62
C ASP A 111 14.27 -14.20 -21.91
N ILE A 112 12.95 -14.16 -22.05
CA ILE A 112 12.20 -12.92 -22.19
C ILE A 112 11.66 -12.58 -20.80
N THR A 113 11.92 -11.36 -20.32
CA THR A 113 11.38 -10.86 -19.05
C THR A 113 10.73 -9.51 -19.30
N ILE A 114 9.47 -9.39 -18.89
CA ILE A 114 8.70 -8.16 -18.90
C ILE A 114 8.39 -7.82 -17.44
N ARG A 115 8.56 -6.55 -17.09
CA ARG A 115 8.26 -6.02 -15.77
C ARG A 115 7.37 -4.80 -15.95
N GLN A 116 6.13 -4.89 -15.50
CA GLN A 116 5.12 -3.85 -15.66
C GLN A 116 4.72 -3.32 -14.28
N PRO A 117 4.75 -1.99 -14.04
CA PRO A 117 4.23 -1.42 -12.80
C PRO A 117 2.73 -1.68 -12.67
N ILE A 118 2.29 -2.00 -11.45
CA ILE A 118 0.88 -2.15 -11.09
C ILE A 118 0.57 -1.25 -9.87
N VAL A 119 -0.66 -0.74 -9.82
CA VAL A 119 -1.16 0.01 -8.66
C VAL A 119 -1.91 -0.97 -7.76
N VAL A 120 -1.47 -1.06 -6.51
CA VAL A 120 -2.13 -1.82 -5.46
C VAL A 120 -2.73 -0.83 -4.50
N CYS A 121 -4.05 -0.77 -4.47
CA CYS A 121 -4.78 0.05 -3.52
C CYS A 121 -5.71 -0.84 -2.72
N PRO A 122 -5.88 -0.58 -1.42
CA PRO A 122 -6.96 -1.20 -0.71
C PRO A 122 -8.33 -0.89 -1.32
N LEU A 123 -8.58 0.36 -1.64
CA LEU A 123 -9.89 0.83 -2.04
C LEU A 123 -10.19 0.44 -3.49
N ASP A 124 -11.48 0.39 -3.82
CA ASP A 124 -11.90 0.22 -5.20
C ASP A 124 -11.66 1.51 -5.99
N HIS A 125 -11.66 1.40 -7.33
CA HIS A 125 -11.36 2.54 -8.18
C HIS A 125 -12.37 3.70 -8.01
N ALA A 126 -13.64 3.37 -7.74
CA ALA A 126 -14.68 4.36 -7.50
C ALA A 126 -14.43 5.13 -6.20
N GLY A 127 -14.21 4.43 -5.08
CA GLY A 127 -13.89 5.06 -3.79
C GLY A 127 -12.61 5.88 -3.85
N CYS A 128 -11.55 5.38 -4.51
CA CYS A 128 -10.35 6.19 -4.74
C CYS A 128 -10.65 7.50 -5.47
N LYS A 129 -11.52 7.47 -6.49
CA LYS A 129 -11.83 8.64 -7.30
C LYS A 129 -12.61 9.68 -6.50
N GLU A 130 -13.56 9.25 -5.67
CA GLU A 130 -14.36 10.14 -4.83
C GLU A 130 -13.51 10.80 -3.75
N GLU A 131 -12.61 10.06 -3.10
CA GLU A 131 -11.74 10.59 -2.04
C GLU A 131 -10.65 11.54 -2.58
N MET A 132 -10.21 11.37 -3.83
CA MET A 132 -9.15 12.19 -4.42
C MET A 132 -9.49 13.68 -4.45
N GLU A 133 -10.75 14.05 -4.67
CA GLU A 133 -11.18 15.46 -4.70
C GLU A 133 -11.04 16.11 -3.33
N ALA A 134 -11.47 15.42 -2.26
CA ALA A 134 -11.34 15.89 -0.89
C ALA A 134 -9.87 16.00 -0.47
N ILE A 135 -9.04 15.01 -0.82
CA ILE A 135 -7.60 15.02 -0.57
C ILE A 135 -6.93 16.19 -1.28
N GLU A 136 -7.26 16.43 -2.55
CA GLU A 136 -6.67 17.51 -3.34
C GLU A 136 -7.03 18.88 -2.77
N GLN A 137 -8.29 19.10 -2.41
CA GLN A 137 -8.72 20.36 -1.80
C GLN A 137 -8.01 20.57 -0.45
N ALA A 138 -7.96 19.55 0.40
CA ALA A 138 -7.25 19.63 1.68
C ALA A 138 -5.74 19.91 1.52
N ALA A 139 -5.10 19.31 0.51
CA ALA A 139 -3.70 19.57 0.20
C ALA A 139 -3.46 21.00 -0.29
N ARG A 140 -4.36 21.55 -1.13
CA ARG A 140 -4.30 22.97 -1.53
C ARG A 140 -4.48 23.88 -0.33
N ASP A 141 -5.45 23.62 0.53
CA ASP A 141 -5.71 24.44 1.72
C ASP A 141 -4.51 24.41 2.67
N ALA A 142 -3.92 23.23 2.89
CA ALA A 142 -2.71 23.06 3.69
C ALA A 142 -1.50 23.82 3.12
N ALA A 143 -1.37 23.91 1.79
CA ALA A 143 -0.26 24.64 1.15
C ALA A 143 -0.30 26.16 1.43
N HIS A 144 -1.48 26.71 1.77
CA HIS A 144 -1.63 28.11 2.15
C HIS A 144 -1.36 28.38 3.64
N VAL A 145 -1.13 27.34 4.45
CA VAL A 145 -0.79 27.48 5.87
C VAL A 145 0.67 27.88 6.00
N ASN A 146 0.93 29.02 6.63
CA ASN A 146 2.30 29.46 6.94
C ASN A 146 2.92 28.53 7.99
N LEU A 147 4.03 27.85 7.65
CA LEU A 147 4.74 26.93 8.55
C LEU A 147 5.35 27.64 9.77
N ASP A 148 5.76 28.90 9.61
CA ASP A 148 6.37 29.70 10.69
C ASP A 148 5.32 30.31 11.63
N ASN A 149 4.07 30.37 11.19
CA ASN A 149 2.95 30.85 11.99
C ASN A 149 1.68 30.05 11.65
N PRO A 150 1.60 28.78 12.07
CA PRO A 150 0.43 27.97 11.82
C PRO A 150 -0.76 28.64 12.50
N MET A 151 -1.87 28.83 11.76
CA MET A 151 -3.12 29.28 12.37
C MET A 151 -3.54 28.24 13.42
N LEU A 152 -3.18 28.50 14.68
CA LEU A 152 -3.65 27.71 15.80
C LEU A 152 -5.17 27.94 15.92
N PRO A 153 -5.94 26.91 16.28
CA PRO A 153 -7.34 27.12 16.63
C PRO A 153 -7.43 28.22 17.69
N LEU A 154 -8.45 29.07 17.58
CA LEU A 154 -8.67 30.14 18.54
C LEU A 154 -8.64 29.55 19.96
N PRO A 155 -7.95 30.20 20.91
CA PRO A 155 -7.89 29.72 22.28
C PRO A 155 -9.31 29.50 22.81
N SER A 156 -9.57 28.27 23.25
CA SER A 156 -10.87 27.92 23.83
C SER A 156 -10.95 28.53 25.24
N ILE A 157 -11.74 29.59 25.40
CA ILE A 157 -11.98 30.22 26.69
C ILE A 157 -13.10 29.45 27.38
N ILE A 158 -12.72 28.61 28.34
CA ILE A 158 -13.67 27.87 29.20
C ILE A 158 -14.04 28.76 30.38
N ARG A 159 -15.32 29.10 30.51
CA ARG A 159 -15.80 29.90 31.63
C ARG A 159 -16.07 29.00 32.83
N PRO A 160 -15.94 29.50 34.06
CA PRO A 160 -16.31 28.74 35.26
C PRO A 160 -17.77 28.26 35.27
N SER A 161 -18.64 28.91 34.51
CA SER A 161 -20.07 28.57 34.38
C SER A 161 -20.35 27.44 33.39
N ASP A 162 -19.37 27.02 32.59
CA ASP A 162 -19.62 26.07 31.51
C ASP A 162 -19.82 24.65 32.09
N PRO A 163 -20.81 23.87 31.60
CA PRO A 163 -21.16 22.57 32.20
C PRO A 163 -20.01 21.58 32.31
N ASN A 164 -19.05 21.62 31.37
CA ASN A 164 -17.91 20.71 31.30
C ASN A 164 -16.59 21.36 31.73
N ALA A 165 -16.62 22.52 32.39
CA ALA A 165 -15.41 23.29 32.70
C ALA A 165 -14.36 22.51 33.50
N LEU A 166 -14.80 21.63 34.40
CA LEU A 166 -13.91 20.80 35.21
C LEU A 166 -13.20 19.71 34.38
N ASN A 167 -13.86 19.16 33.35
CA ASN A 167 -13.27 18.14 32.48
C ASN A 167 -12.08 18.71 31.69
N TYR A 168 -12.18 19.97 31.22
CA TYR A 168 -11.08 20.67 30.56
C TYR A 168 -9.90 20.97 31.49
N LEU A 169 -10.12 20.93 32.81
CA LEU A 169 -9.07 21.03 33.84
C LEU A 169 -8.53 19.66 34.27
N GLY A 170 -9.03 18.55 33.69
CA GLY A 170 -8.67 17.19 34.09
C GLY A 170 -9.20 16.83 35.48
N VAL A 171 -10.35 17.37 35.89
CA VAL A 171 -10.94 17.20 37.22
C VAL A 171 -12.41 16.79 37.11
N ALA A 172 -12.84 15.87 37.96
CA ALA A 172 -14.25 15.53 38.16
C ALA A 172 -14.70 15.86 39.59
N LEU A 173 -15.99 16.10 39.78
CA LEU A 173 -16.61 16.18 41.10
C LEU A 173 -17.05 14.78 41.53
N VAL A 174 -16.42 14.25 42.58
CA VAL A 174 -16.77 12.95 43.18
C VAL A 174 -17.02 13.17 44.66
N GLY A 175 -18.27 12.99 45.12
CA GLY A 175 -18.62 13.19 46.53
C GLY A 175 -18.36 14.62 47.02
N ASN A 176 -18.68 15.62 46.19
CA ASN A 176 -18.45 17.04 46.46
C ASN A 176 -16.96 17.44 46.64
N GLN A 177 -16.03 16.57 46.24
CA GLN A 177 -14.61 16.87 46.20
C GLN A 177 -14.11 16.84 44.75
N LYS A 178 -13.21 17.77 44.43
CA LYS A 178 -12.50 17.81 43.15
C LYS A 178 -11.44 16.71 43.14
N LYS A 179 -11.56 15.75 42.23
CA LYS A 179 -10.60 14.65 42.05
C LYS A 179 -10.08 14.65 40.61
N PRO A 180 -8.84 14.19 40.36
CA PRO A 180 -8.35 14.00 39.00
C PRO A 180 -9.30 13.14 38.19
N LEU A 181 -9.57 13.56 36.96
CA LEU A 181 -10.31 12.77 35.97
C LEU A 181 -9.41 11.58 35.59
N ILE A 182 -9.95 10.36 35.66
CA ILE A 182 -9.28 9.14 35.21
C ILE A 182 -9.97 8.74 33.90
N ASP A 183 -9.21 8.70 32.81
CA ASP A 183 -9.64 8.21 31.50
C ASP A 183 -9.39 6.70 31.35
#